data_AF-A0A0D3AM76-F1
#
_entry.id   AF-A0A0D3AM76-F1
#
_cell.length_a   1.000
_cell.length_b   1.000
_cell.length_c   1.000
_cell.angle_alpha   90.00
_cell.angle_beta   90.00
_cell.angle_gamma   90.00
#
_symmetry.space_group_name_H-M   'P 1'
#
loop_
_entity.id
_entity.type
_entity.pdbx_description
1 polymer ?
#
loop_
_entity_poly.entity_id
_entity_poly.type
_entity_poly.pdbx_seq_one_letter_code
_entity_poly.pdbx_strand_id
1 'polypeptide(L)'
;MKATAEYATANIAVWWDMKDCPIPEGYEAGQVRSSLEAAFKEQGYSGPVSITAYGDQTQTPDHILKGLLSTEVSVAHTKSESTSYFMYEDLVKWRRLNPPPATMMIISDQVGDKFTWDLVRLQQRTLYKLFLAYLVKPEYMVLSISEQWCWKKLLSSSPPAAGVQAGAKCYCKSCNYDSEYLNHFKKHLSSYSHSREEYVNPTDHKLVRYTEDWGRNYKATPEFATAKIQVWWDMLTCPIPQGYDARQVRPSIEAAVKELGYYGPVSITSYGDHKHTPLQALQALSSTGVDIAHTVSDVTYSRMFSDMLEWHRNNPPQTAAIIMLISDNVEILDCGLVGLLQENNYNFFLAYSFRPYKMSYLLTSAEWLWESILSGEKRLLQNCSSSGSGNDQSTVGILFKIT
;
A
#
# COMPACT_ATOMS: atom_id res chain seq x y z
N MET A 1 -19.69 -1.02 4.84
CA MET A 1 -19.62 -2.41 4.34
C MET A 1 -19.45 -3.31 5.56
N LYS A 2 -20.40 -4.22 5.80
CA LYS A 2 -20.30 -5.12 6.96
C LYS A 2 -19.11 -6.06 6.81
N ALA A 3 -18.50 -6.43 7.93
CA ALA A 3 -17.39 -7.38 8.00
C ALA A 3 -17.79 -8.69 7.31
N THR A 4 -16.87 -9.23 6.52
CA THR A 4 -16.97 -10.63 6.07
C THR A 4 -16.62 -11.55 7.23
N ALA A 5 -17.05 -12.81 7.17
CA ALA A 5 -16.78 -13.79 8.23
C ALA A 5 -15.29 -13.93 8.57
N GLU A 6 -14.42 -13.83 7.56
CA GLU A 6 -12.97 -13.89 7.69
C GLU A 6 -12.40 -12.73 8.52
N TYR A 7 -12.92 -11.51 8.35
CA TYR A 7 -12.42 -10.32 9.02
C TYR A 7 -13.16 -10.00 10.33
N ALA A 8 -14.34 -10.58 10.55
CA ALA A 8 -15.19 -10.26 11.71
C ALA A 8 -14.47 -10.46 13.04
N THR A 9 -13.64 -11.51 13.18
CA THR A 9 -12.89 -11.82 14.41
C THR A 9 -11.39 -11.61 14.29
N ALA A 10 -10.91 -11.03 13.18
CA ALA A 10 -9.50 -10.78 12.93
C ALA A 10 -8.93 -9.65 13.80
N ASN A 11 -7.61 -9.63 13.99
CA ASN A 11 -6.93 -8.59 14.77
C ASN A 11 -7.17 -7.20 14.18
N ILE A 12 -7.42 -6.22 15.06
CA ILE A 12 -7.57 -4.81 14.73
C ILE A 12 -6.46 -4.02 15.42
N ALA A 13 -5.71 -3.23 14.65
CA ALA A 13 -4.69 -2.33 15.20
C ALA A 13 -4.99 -0.88 14.83
N VAL A 14 -4.85 0.02 15.81
CA VAL A 14 -5.18 1.43 15.70
C VAL A 14 -3.95 2.28 16.00
N TRP A 15 -3.56 3.13 15.05
CA TRP A 15 -2.52 4.15 15.21
C TRP A 15 -3.18 5.52 15.24
N TRP A 16 -3.07 6.21 16.36
CA TRP A 16 -3.77 7.46 16.59
C TRP A 16 -2.82 8.64 16.80
N ASP A 17 -2.86 9.61 15.90
CA ASP A 17 -2.20 10.91 16.07
C ASP A 17 -3.07 11.81 16.96
N MET A 18 -2.65 12.00 18.22
CA MET A 18 -3.38 12.83 19.18
C MET A 18 -3.30 14.32 18.86
N LYS A 19 -2.35 14.75 18.03
CA LYS A 19 -2.22 16.16 17.63
C LYS A 19 -3.24 16.50 16.55
N ASP A 20 -3.37 15.64 15.53
CA ASP A 20 -4.35 15.83 14.46
C ASP A 20 -5.78 15.59 14.96
N CYS A 21 -5.97 14.53 15.75
CA CYS A 21 -7.26 14.11 16.26
C CYS A 21 -7.26 14.18 17.80
N PRO A 22 -7.24 15.37 18.41
CA PRO A 22 -7.23 15.51 19.86
C PRO A 22 -8.56 15.07 20.47
N ILE A 23 -8.51 14.71 21.75
CA ILE A 23 -9.72 14.41 22.52
C ILE A 23 -10.56 15.70 22.64
N PRO A 24 -11.84 15.69 22.24
CA PRO A 24 -12.71 16.86 22.38
C PRO A 24 -12.84 17.33 23.82
N GLU A 25 -13.03 18.63 24.01
CA GLU A 25 -13.28 19.20 25.33
C GLU A 25 -14.53 18.57 25.98
N GLY A 26 -14.39 18.19 27.25
CA GLY A 26 -15.46 17.52 28.02
C GLY A 26 -15.65 16.03 27.70
N TYR A 27 -14.87 15.45 26.79
CA TYR A 27 -14.89 14.01 26.51
C TYR A 27 -13.92 13.26 27.42
N GLU A 28 -14.40 12.18 28.05
CA GLU A 28 -13.60 11.35 28.96
C GLU A 28 -12.64 10.46 28.18
N ALA A 29 -11.33 10.65 28.37
CA ALA A 29 -10.29 9.93 27.62
C ALA A 29 -10.43 8.39 27.70
N GLY A 30 -10.87 7.87 28.84
CA GLY A 30 -11.10 6.43 29.00
C GLY A 30 -12.17 5.86 28.05
N GLN A 31 -13.10 6.69 27.55
CA GLN A 31 -14.18 6.24 26.65
C GLN A 31 -13.72 6.00 25.21
N VAL A 32 -12.54 6.52 24.81
CA VAL A 32 -12.05 6.43 23.41
C VAL A 32 -12.07 4.99 22.90
N ARG A 33 -11.55 4.03 23.66
CA ARG A 33 -11.54 2.63 23.27
C ARG A 33 -12.94 2.09 23.02
N SER A 34 -13.86 2.31 23.96
CA SER A 34 -15.23 1.80 23.84
C SER A 34 -15.98 2.44 22.67
N SER A 35 -15.73 3.72 22.35
CA SER A 35 -16.30 4.35 21.15
C SER A 35 -15.74 3.74 19.86
N LEU A 36 -14.44 3.44 19.79
CA LEU A 36 -13.83 2.75 18.64
C LEU A 36 -14.39 1.33 18.47
N GLU A 37 -14.42 0.55 19.55
CA GLU A 37 -14.96 -0.82 19.54
C GLU A 37 -16.45 -0.85 19.18
N ALA A 38 -17.24 0.13 19.64
CA ALA A 38 -18.63 0.26 19.25
C ALA A 38 -18.77 0.51 17.74
N ALA A 39 -17.98 1.42 17.17
CA ALA A 39 -17.99 1.69 15.74
C ALA A 39 -17.55 0.47 14.91
N PHE A 40 -16.55 -0.28 15.37
CA PHE A 40 -16.14 -1.54 14.75
C PHE A 40 -17.27 -2.57 14.78
N LYS A 41 -17.94 -2.71 15.93
CA LYS A 41 -19.06 -3.64 16.11
C LYS A 41 -20.27 -3.30 15.25
N GLU A 42 -20.58 -2.01 15.06
CA GLU A 42 -21.61 -1.57 14.12
C GLU A 42 -21.33 -2.01 12.68
N GLN A 43 -20.05 -2.07 12.31
CA GLN A 43 -19.60 -2.62 11.02
C GLN A 43 -19.41 -4.14 11.04
N GLY A 44 -19.70 -4.83 12.15
CA GLY A 44 -19.62 -6.30 12.27
C GLY A 44 -18.25 -6.84 12.66
N TYR A 45 -17.33 -5.99 13.12
CA TYR A 45 -16.00 -6.40 13.59
C TYR A 45 -16.00 -6.50 15.11
N SER A 46 -15.50 -7.62 15.63
CA SER A 46 -15.44 -7.94 17.06
C SER A 46 -14.14 -8.66 17.45
N GLY A 47 -13.11 -8.58 16.60
CA GLY A 47 -11.78 -9.15 16.90
C GLY A 47 -11.00 -8.34 17.94
N PRO A 48 -9.84 -8.86 18.40
CA PRO A 48 -9.01 -8.19 19.38
C PRO A 48 -8.51 -6.83 18.90
N VAL A 49 -8.62 -5.80 19.74
CA VAL A 49 -8.24 -4.42 19.40
C VAL A 49 -6.98 -4.00 20.16
N SER A 50 -5.98 -3.52 19.42
CA SER A 50 -4.79 -2.86 19.96
C SER A 50 -4.77 -1.40 19.55
N ILE A 51 -4.58 -0.49 20.51
CA ILE A 51 -4.63 0.97 20.27
C ILE A 51 -3.36 1.60 20.83
N THR A 52 -2.67 2.39 20.00
CA THR A 52 -1.55 3.24 20.44
C THR A 52 -1.80 4.70 20.03
N ALA A 53 -1.79 5.58 21.02
CA ALA A 53 -1.95 7.02 20.87
C ALA A 53 -0.58 7.71 20.86
N TYR A 54 -0.24 8.37 19.76
CA TYR A 54 1.04 9.02 19.52
C TYR A 54 0.90 10.53 19.68
N GLY A 55 1.96 11.17 20.17
CA GLY A 55 2.03 12.62 20.28
C GLY A 55 3.08 13.07 21.27
N ASP A 56 3.23 14.39 21.41
CA ASP A 56 4.11 14.96 22.41
C ASP A 56 3.49 14.84 23.82
N GLN A 57 3.78 13.72 24.47
CA GLN A 57 3.28 13.45 25.83
C GLN A 57 3.89 14.35 26.94
N THR A 58 4.82 15.25 26.61
CA THR A 58 5.22 16.31 27.55
C THR A 58 4.12 17.36 27.71
N GLN A 59 3.30 17.55 26.66
CA GLN A 59 2.19 18.50 26.62
C GLN A 59 0.85 17.89 27.01
N THR A 60 0.74 16.56 27.02
CA THR A 60 -0.52 15.86 27.36
C THR A 60 -0.79 15.88 28.86
N PRO A 61 -1.97 16.34 29.32
CA PRO A 61 -2.35 16.32 30.72
C PRO A 61 -2.40 14.90 31.32
N ASP A 62 -1.97 14.76 32.58
CA ASP A 62 -1.87 13.46 33.25
C ASP A 62 -3.21 12.73 33.38
N HIS A 63 -4.32 13.45 33.55
CA HIS A 63 -5.64 12.82 33.65
C HIS A 63 -6.06 12.16 32.32
N ILE A 64 -5.67 12.74 31.19
CA ILE A 64 -5.88 12.15 29.86
C ILE A 64 -5.07 10.86 29.73
N LEU A 65 -3.77 10.91 30.03
CA LEU A 65 -2.89 9.73 29.97
C LEU A 65 -3.38 8.60 30.89
N LYS A 66 -3.79 8.93 32.11
CA LYS A 66 -4.39 7.95 33.04
C LYS A 66 -5.67 7.35 32.48
N GLY A 67 -6.56 8.17 31.92
CA GLY A 67 -7.79 7.70 31.31
C GLY A 67 -7.53 6.69 30.18
N LEU A 68 -6.63 7.03 29.26
CA LEU A 68 -6.23 6.14 28.15
C LEU A 68 -5.63 4.81 28.65
N LEU A 69 -4.64 4.88 29.56
CA LEU A 69 -3.99 3.68 30.08
C LEU A 69 -4.96 2.78 30.87
N SER A 70 -5.94 3.37 31.57
CA SER A 70 -6.93 2.63 32.34
C SER A 70 -7.89 1.78 31.48
N THR A 71 -7.99 2.09 30.19
CA THR A 71 -8.76 1.33 29.21
C THR A 71 -7.88 0.71 28.15
N GLU A 72 -6.64 0.35 28.55
CA GLU A 72 -5.67 -0.38 27.72
C GLU A 72 -5.30 0.33 26.40
N VAL A 73 -5.43 1.67 26.33
CA VAL A 73 -4.86 2.44 25.23
C VAL A 73 -3.41 2.75 25.56
N SER A 74 -2.47 2.19 24.79
CA SER A 74 -1.05 2.49 24.95
C SER A 74 -0.75 3.92 24.48
N VAL A 75 0.25 4.56 25.07
CA VAL A 75 0.65 5.93 24.72
C VAL A 75 2.09 5.95 24.26
N ALA A 76 2.38 6.65 23.18
CA ALA A 76 3.71 6.80 22.62
C ALA A 76 4.08 8.29 22.59
N HIS A 77 5.19 8.62 23.25
CA HIS A 77 5.83 9.91 23.11
C HIS A 77 6.68 9.96 21.86
N THR A 78 6.39 10.97 21.05
CA THR A 78 7.09 11.37 19.85
C THR A 78 7.20 12.89 19.86
N LYS A 79 8.24 13.42 19.23
CA LYS A 79 8.22 14.81 18.80
C LYS A 79 7.10 15.02 17.79
N SER A 80 6.47 16.19 17.85
CA SER A 80 5.32 16.54 17.00
C SER A 80 5.63 16.40 15.50
N GLU A 81 6.83 16.77 15.08
CA GLU A 81 7.30 16.66 13.69
C GLU A 81 7.52 15.21 13.24
N SER A 82 7.78 14.29 14.17
CA SER A 82 8.15 12.90 13.91
C SER A 82 7.02 11.89 14.18
N THR A 83 5.85 12.34 14.66
CA THR A 83 4.71 11.48 15.00
C THR A 83 4.32 10.55 13.85
N SER A 84 4.11 11.10 12.65
CA SER A 84 3.69 10.32 11.48
C SER A 84 4.74 9.27 11.07
N TYR A 85 6.03 9.56 11.25
CA TYR A 85 7.11 8.61 10.99
C TYR A 85 7.03 7.38 11.88
N PHE A 86 6.96 7.57 13.20
CA PHE A 86 6.94 6.46 14.15
C PHE A 86 5.63 5.67 14.08
N MET A 87 4.51 6.36 13.83
CA MET A 87 3.24 5.70 13.53
C MET A 87 3.38 4.77 12.32
N TYR A 88 3.96 5.25 11.22
CA TYR A 88 4.14 4.45 10.02
C TYR A 88 5.12 3.30 10.22
N GLU A 89 6.22 3.53 10.94
CA GLU A 89 7.22 2.50 11.23
C GLU A 89 6.60 1.35 12.04
N ASP A 90 5.87 1.66 13.10
CA ASP A 90 5.16 0.67 13.91
C ASP A 90 4.06 -0.03 13.12
N LEU A 91 3.37 0.72 12.25
CA LEU A 91 2.37 0.18 11.33
C LEU A 91 2.97 -0.89 10.40
N VAL A 92 4.09 -0.59 9.75
CA VAL A 92 4.75 -1.55 8.85
C VAL A 92 5.32 -2.73 9.63
N LYS A 93 5.89 -2.52 10.81
CA LYS A 93 6.34 -3.62 11.70
C LYS A 93 5.19 -4.54 12.09
N TRP A 94 4.03 -3.98 12.45
CA TRP A 94 2.86 -4.75 12.82
C TRP A 94 2.32 -5.60 11.67
N ARG A 95 2.25 -5.03 10.46
CA ARG A 95 1.83 -5.77 9.23
C ARG A 95 2.65 -7.04 9.03
N ARG A 96 3.96 -6.99 9.25
CA ARG A 96 4.84 -8.17 9.09
C ARG A 96 4.53 -9.30 10.06
N LEU A 97 4.04 -8.97 11.25
CA LEU A 97 3.72 -9.94 12.31
C LEU A 97 2.25 -10.38 12.28
N ASN A 98 1.39 -9.67 11.54
CA ASN A 98 -0.04 -9.90 11.46
C ASN A 98 -0.46 -9.92 9.97
N PRO A 99 -0.20 -11.03 9.25
CA PRO A 99 -0.68 -11.15 7.87
C PRO A 99 -2.21 -11.11 7.81
N PRO A 100 -2.81 -10.74 6.67
CA PRO A 100 -4.26 -10.82 6.49
C PRO A 100 -4.81 -12.24 6.75
N PRO A 101 -6.05 -12.39 7.24
CA PRO A 101 -7.02 -11.33 7.51
C PRO A 101 -6.70 -10.52 8.76
N ALA A 102 -6.71 -9.19 8.61
CA ALA A 102 -6.41 -8.23 9.66
C ALA A 102 -6.93 -6.84 9.27
N THR A 103 -7.31 -6.06 10.27
CA THR A 103 -7.85 -4.71 10.09
C THR A 103 -6.91 -3.68 10.71
N MET A 104 -6.71 -2.57 10.00
CA MET A 104 -5.84 -1.49 10.42
C MET A 104 -6.62 -0.19 10.39
N MET A 105 -6.56 0.58 11.47
CA MET A 105 -7.15 1.91 11.54
C MET A 105 -6.07 2.96 11.75
N ILE A 106 -6.08 3.99 10.92
CA ILE A 106 -5.24 5.17 11.10
C ILE A 106 -6.15 6.33 11.50
N ILE A 107 -5.79 7.04 12.57
CA ILE A 107 -6.52 8.21 13.05
C ILE A 107 -5.58 9.41 12.92
N SER A 108 -5.67 10.14 11.81
CA SER A 108 -4.79 11.26 11.48
C SER A 108 -5.33 12.00 10.26
N ASP A 109 -5.06 13.31 10.20
CA ASP A 109 -5.37 14.14 9.03
C ASP A 109 -4.27 14.04 7.96
N GLN A 110 -3.12 13.43 8.29
CA GLN A 110 -1.94 13.36 7.44
C GLN A 110 -1.91 12.13 6.53
N VAL A 111 -2.92 11.25 6.55
CA VAL A 111 -2.93 10.00 5.77
C VAL A 111 -2.76 10.28 4.28
N GLY A 112 -3.51 11.25 3.74
CA GLY A 112 -3.50 11.63 2.32
C GLY A 112 -2.18 12.19 1.80
N ASP A 113 -1.34 12.71 2.68
CA ASP A 113 -0.05 13.34 2.34
C ASP A 113 1.11 12.39 2.69
N LYS A 114 1.31 12.17 3.99
CA LYS A 114 2.50 11.50 4.52
C LYS A 114 2.48 10.00 4.27
N PHE A 115 1.37 9.33 4.58
CA PHE A 115 1.29 7.86 4.57
C PHE A 115 1.05 7.28 3.17
N THR A 116 0.44 8.07 2.28
CA THR A 116 -0.26 7.54 1.10
C THR A 116 0.66 6.78 0.15
N TRP A 117 1.84 7.30 -0.21
CA TRP A 117 2.64 6.71 -1.28
C TRP A 117 3.06 5.26 -1.04
N ASP A 118 3.74 4.99 0.07
CA ASP A 118 4.25 3.66 0.35
C ASP A 118 3.13 2.71 0.81
N LEU A 119 2.12 3.24 1.54
CA LEU A 119 1.00 2.43 2.01
C LEU A 119 0.07 1.99 0.86
N VAL A 120 -0.16 2.83 -0.15
CA VAL A 120 -0.89 2.46 -1.37
C VAL A 120 -0.22 1.28 -2.06
N ARG A 121 1.11 1.31 -2.18
CA ARG A 121 1.89 0.23 -2.79
C ARG A 121 1.83 -1.05 -1.93
N LEU A 122 2.04 -0.95 -0.62
CA LEU A 122 1.91 -2.10 0.29
C LEU A 122 0.52 -2.74 0.24
N GLN A 123 -0.53 -1.93 0.09
CA GLN A 123 -1.91 -2.38 -0.01
C GLN A 123 -2.22 -3.09 -1.34
N GLN A 124 -1.38 -2.99 -2.38
CA GLN A 124 -1.52 -3.79 -3.61
C GLN A 124 -0.91 -5.20 -3.48
N ARG A 125 -0.12 -5.45 -2.42
CA ARG A 125 0.56 -6.73 -2.21
C ARG A 125 -0.05 -7.56 -1.08
N THR A 126 -0.47 -6.87 -0.04
CA THR A 126 -1.06 -7.47 1.16
C THR A 126 -2.30 -6.69 1.49
N LEU A 127 -3.47 -7.28 1.22
CA LEU A 127 -4.75 -6.60 1.37
C LEU A 127 -5.18 -6.62 2.84
N TYR A 128 -5.19 -5.46 3.49
CA TYR A 128 -5.83 -5.29 4.80
C TYR A 128 -7.17 -4.58 4.64
N LYS A 129 -8.07 -4.72 5.61
CA LYS A 129 -9.16 -3.75 5.75
C LYS A 129 -8.60 -2.49 6.39
N LEU A 130 -8.62 -1.39 5.65
CA LEU A 130 -8.10 -0.11 6.09
C LEU A 130 -9.25 0.79 6.52
N PHE A 131 -9.18 1.27 7.76
CA PHE A 131 -10.09 2.21 8.37
C PHE A 131 -9.39 3.54 8.57
N LEU A 132 -10.17 4.62 8.44
CA LEU A 132 -9.66 5.98 8.62
C LEU A 132 -10.55 6.75 9.58
N ALA A 133 -9.97 7.41 10.58
CA ALA A 133 -10.64 8.53 11.23
C ALA A 133 -9.83 9.81 11.05
N TYR A 134 -10.55 10.90 10.86
CA TYR A 134 -9.97 12.21 10.58
C TYR A 134 -10.75 13.30 11.30
N LEU A 135 -10.07 14.37 11.68
CA LEU A 135 -10.72 15.60 12.11
C LEU A 135 -11.10 16.44 10.88
N VAL A 136 -10.15 16.60 9.95
CA VAL A 136 -10.34 17.28 8.67
C VAL A 136 -10.34 16.25 7.55
N LYS A 137 -11.42 16.20 6.77
CA LYS A 137 -11.54 15.20 5.70
C LYS A 137 -10.45 15.43 4.65
N PRO A 138 -9.68 14.39 4.26
CA PRO A 138 -8.73 14.52 3.17
C PRO A 138 -9.48 14.79 1.86
N GLU A 139 -9.00 15.77 1.09
CA GLU A 139 -9.61 16.17 -0.19
C GLU A 139 -9.41 15.12 -1.27
N TYR A 140 -8.27 14.44 -1.27
CA TYR A 140 -7.88 13.43 -2.23
C TYR A 140 -7.23 12.24 -1.53
N MET A 141 -7.60 11.03 -1.95
CA MET A 141 -7.03 9.80 -1.42
C MET A 141 -7.00 8.71 -2.49
N VAL A 142 -5.79 8.23 -2.80
CA VAL A 142 -5.59 7.07 -3.68
C VAL A 142 -5.79 5.76 -2.91
N LEU A 143 -5.46 5.76 -1.62
CA LEU A 143 -5.55 4.59 -0.75
C LEU A 143 -7.00 4.11 -0.61
N SER A 144 -7.27 2.86 -0.97
CA SER A 144 -8.58 2.23 -0.76
C SER A 144 -8.90 2.09 0.74
N ILE A 145 -9.83 2.90 1.24
CA ILE A 145 -10.35 2.84 2.61
C ILE A 145 -11.68 2.10 2.63
N SER A 146 -11.80 1.12 3.51
CA SER A 146 -13.01 0.33 3.70
C SER A 146 -14.08 1.10 4.48
N GLU A 147 -13.69 1.81 5.55
CA GLU A 147 -14.60 2.61 6.38
C GLU A 147 -13.92 3.86 6.87
N GLN A 148 -14.70 4.94 7.03
CA GLN A 148 -14.17 6.22 7.50
C GLN A 148 -15.10 6.94 8.48
N TRP A 149 -14.51 7.64 9.44
CA TRP A 149 -15.23 8.40 10.44
C TRP A 149 -14.70 9.82 10.60
N CYS A 150 -15.62 10.78 10.80
CA CYS A 150 -15.25 12.06 11.38
C CYS A 150 -14.99 11.86 12.89
N TRP A 151 -13.80 12.21 13.35
CA TRP A 151 -13.32 11.99 14.71
C TRP A 151 -14.27 12.53 15.79
N LYS A 152 -14.75 13.77 15.63
CA LYS A 152 -15.72 14.37 16.57
C LYS A 152 -17.03 13.59 16.66
N LYS A 153 -17.50 13.03 15.56
CA LYS A 153 -18.74 12.23 15.53
C LYS A 153 -18.50 10.84 16.11
N LEU A 154 -17.33 10.25 15.85
CA LEU A 154 -16.94 8.95 16.37
C LEU A 154 -16.95 8.93 17.91
N LEU A 155 -16.54 10.04 18.53
CA LEU A 155 -16.55 10.21 19.99
C LEU A 155 -17.87 10.78 20.54
N SER A 156 -18.91 10.97 19.73
CA SER A 156 -20.19 11.55 20.21
C SER A 156 -21.12 10.52 20.87
N SER A 157 -20.91 9.24 20.60
CA SER A 157 -21.56 8.13 21.28
C SER A 157 -20.72 7.73 22.50
N SER A 158 -21.26 7.92 23.70
CA SER A 158 -20.63 7.57 24.98
C SER A 158 -21.15 6.21 25.48
N PRO A 159 -20.61 5.07 25.00
CA PRO A 159 -20.78 3.83 25.74
C PRO A 159 -20.05 3.94 27.09
N PRO A 160 -20.56 3.31 28.15
CA PRO A 160 -19.88 3.29 29.44
C PRO A 160 -18.50 2.64 29.30
N ALA A 161 -17.49 3.24 29.92
CA ALA A 161 -16.14 2.67 29.96
C ALA A 161 -16.19 1.32 30.68
N ALA A 162 -15.84 0.24 29.97
CA ALA A 162 -15.61 -1.05 30.60
C ALA A 162 -14.18 -1.04 31.18
N GLY A 163 -14.05 -1.21 32.50
CA GLY A 163 -12.74 -1.41 33.12
C GLY A 163 -12.17 -2.77 32.71
N VAL A 164 -11.01 -2.76 32.07
CA VAL A 164 -10.26 -3.97 31.70
C VAL A 164 -8.93 -3.99 32.47
N GLN A 165 -8.42 -5.18 32.79
CA GLN A 165 -7.16 -5.35 33.51
C GLN A 165 -5.95 -4.90 32.67
N ALA A 166 -4.89 -4.49 33.36
CA ALA A 166 -3.76 -3.76 32.82
C ALA A 166 -2.93 -4.56 31.78
N GLY A 167 -2.74 -3.97 30.60
CA GLY A 167 -1.75 -4.38 29.59
C GLY A 167 -1.18 -3.24 28.73
N ALA A 168 -1.66 -2.00 28.91
CA ALA A 168 -1.15 -0.85 28.16
C ALA A 168 0.21 -0.37 28.67
N LYS A 169 1.02 0.12 27.74
CA LYS A 169 2.36 0.65 28.01
C LYS A 169 2.49 2.08 27.55
N CYS A 170 3.40 2.78 28.20
CA CYS A 170 3.94 4.05 27.75
C CYS A 170 5.24 3.79 27.00
N TYR A 171 5.40 4.37 25.82
CA TYR A 171 6.61 4.29 25.00
C TYR A 171 7.21 5.68 24.82
N CYS A 172 8.52 5.81 24.80
CA CYS A 172 9.22 6.99 24.31
C CYS A 172 10.03 6.57 23.09
N LYS A 173 9.60 7.02 21.91
CA LYS A 173 10.21 6.64 20.63
C LYS A 173 11.58 7.28 20.45
N SER A 174 11.77 8.50 20.96
CA SER A 174 13.06 9.21 20.94
C SER A 174 14.15 8.46 21.72
N CYS A 175 13.79 7.73 22.78
CA CYS A 175 14.75 7.07 23.66
C CYS A 175 14.70 5.53 23.63
N ASN A 176 13.85 4.95 22.78
CA ASN A 176 13.54 3.50 22.79
C ASN A 176 13.25 2.96 24.20
N TYR A 177 12.41 3.68 24.95
CA TYR A 177 12.05 3.37 26.34
C TYR A 177 10.60 2.93 26.42
N ASP A 178 10.31 1.90 27.23
CA ASP A 178 8.95 1.50 27.59
C ASP A 178 8.73 1.39 29.10
N SER A 179 7.49 1.61 29.54
CA SER A 179 7.09 1.50 30.94
C SER A 179 5.60 1.20 31.06
N GLU A 180 5.25 0.29 31.97
CA GLU A 180 3.86 0.03 32.36
C GLU A 180 3.33 1.08 33.36
N TYR A 181 4.24 1.87 33.96
CA TYR A 181 3.90 2.86 34.98
C TYR A 181 4.01 4.29 34.45
N LEU A 182 2.89 5.02 34.48
CA LEU A 182 2.84 6.42 34.05
C LEU A 182 3.81 7.31 34.82
N ASN A 183 3.96 7.10 36.14
CA ASN A 183 4.85 7.92 36.96
C ASN A 183 6.32 7.78 36.54
N HIS A 184 6.76 6.56 36.20
CA HIS A 184 8.12 6.32 35.70
C HIS A 184 8.31 6.96 34.33
N PHE A 185 7.31 6.86 33.46
CA PHE A 185 7.31 7.48 32.15
C PHE A 185 7.39 9.02 32.23
N LYS A 186 6.59 9.67 33.07
CA LYS A 186 6.67 11.13 33.28
C LYS A 186 8.01 11.55 33.85
N LYS A 187 8.58 10.78 34.78
CA LYS A 187 9.94 11.02 35.31
C LYS A 187 11.01 10.85 34.23
N HIS A 188 10.83 9.92 33.31
CA HIS A 188 11.70 9.76 32.14
C HIS A 188 11.62 10.99 31.23
N LEU A 189 10.41 11.43 30.85
CA LEU A 189 10.21 12.60 29.98
C LEU A 189 10.73 13.91 30.59
N SER A 190 10.70 14.06 31.92
CA SER A 190 11.27 15.23 32.59
C SER A 190 12.78 15.12 32.87
N SER A 191 13.41 14.02 32.49
CA SER A 191 14.83 13.80 32.76
C SER A 191 15.72 14.60 31.80
N TYR A 192 16.85 15.10 32.31
CA TYR A 192 17.88 15.72 31.48
C TYR A 192 18.37 14.78 30.36
N SER A 193 18.45 13.47 30.63
CA SER A 193 18.82 12.46 29.63
C SER A 193 17.87 12.44 28.44
N HIS A 194 16.56 12.52 28.67
CA HIS A 194 15.57 12.57 27.61
C HIS A 194 15.71 13.86 26.80
N SER A 195 15.73 15.02 27.46
CA SER A 195 15.91 16.31 26.78
C SER A 195 17.20 16.37 25.95
N ARG A 196 18.30 15.79 26.46
CA ARG A 196 19.57 15.70 25.73
C ARG A 196 19.45 14.78 24.52
N GLU A 197 18.80 13.62 24.66
CA GLU A 197 18.62 12.67 23.55
C GLU A 197 17.84 13.31 22.40
N GLU A 198 16.73 13.97 22.74
CA GLU A 198 15.93 14.71 21.78
C GLU A 198 16.70 15.86 21.12
N TYR A 199 17.60 16.52 21.84
CA TYR A 199 18.42 17.60 21.29
C TYR A 199 19.53 17.09 20.36
N VAL A 200 20.21 16.00 20.74
CA VAL A 200 21.35 15.44 19.98
C VAL A 200 20.89 14.68 18.76
N ASN A 201 19.75 13.99 18.85
CA ASN A 201 19.12 13.28 17.75
C ASN A 201 17.80 13.99 17.36
N PRO A 202 17.86 15.22 16.81
CA PRO A 202 16.70 15.86 16.21
C PRO A 202 16.33 15.00 15.02
N THR A 203 15.32 14.18 15.22
CA THR A 203 15.09 13.02 14.38
C THR A 203 14.46 13.50 13.07
N ASP A 204 15.31 13.83 12.09
CA ASP A 204 14.92 14.22 10.74
C ASP A 204 14.41 12.96 10.02
N HIS A 205 13.11 12.78 10.12
CA HIS A 205 12.44 11.52 9.87
C HIS A 205 11.53 11.67 8.66
N LYS A 206 12.15 11.81 7.48
CA LYS A 206 11.44 11.49 6.25
C LYS A 206 10.96 10.04 6.36
N LEU A 207 9.67 9.81 6.07
CA LEU A 207 9.08 8.47 6.05
C LEU A 207 9.93 7.52 5.21
N VAL A 208 10.38 6.42 5.83
CA VAL A 208 11.06 5.34 5.12
C VAL A 208 10.08 4.72 4.14
N ARG A 209 10.42 4.76 2.86
CA ARG A 209 9.62 4.16 1.79
C ARG A 209 10.13 2.75 1.54
N TYR A 210 9.45 1.75 2.09
CA TYR A 210 9.86 0.34 1.98
C TYR A 210 9.72 -0.21 0.56
N THR A 211 8.94 0.46 -0.30
CA THR A 211 8.71 0.06 -1.70
C THR A 211 9.40 0.99 -2.72
N GLU A 212 10.33 1.84 -2.28
CA GLU A 212 11.10 2.77 -3.13
C GLU A 212 12.12 2.04 -4.00
N ASP A 213 12.93 1.14 -3.42
CA ASP A 213 13.89 0.31 -4.18
C ASP A 213 13.24 -0.91 -4.87
N TRP A 214 11.93 -0.85 -5.13
CA TRP A 214 11.15 -1.95 -5.67
C TRP A 214 11.04 -1.88 -7.20
N GLY A 215 11.24 -3.01 -7.86
CA GLY A 215 11.34 -3.12 -9.32
C GLY A 215 12.15 -4.34 -9.75
N ARG A 216 11.93 -5.48 -9.10
CA ARG A 216 12.60 -6.74 -9.43
C ARG A 216 11.63 -7.65 -10.15
N ASN A 217 12.14 -8.41 -11.11
CA ASN A 217 11.38 -9.48 -11.74
C ASN A 217 11.30 -10.65 -10.77
N TYR A 218 10.23 -10.66 -9.96
CA TYR A 218 10.01 -11.69 -8.95
C TYR A 218 9.62 -13.00 -9.62
N LYS A 219 10.12 -14.10 -9.08
CA LYS A 219 9.64 -15.43 -9.47
C LYS A 219 8.21 -15.61 -9.01
N ALA A 220 7.42 -16.33 -9.79
CA ALA A 220 6.06 -16.69 -9.42
C ALA A 220 6.04 -17.44 -8.07
N THR A 221 5.13 -17.04 -7.20
CA THR A 221 4.76 -17.86 -6.04
C THR A 221 3.82 -18.98 -6.49
N PRO A 222 3.66 -20.07 -5.70
CA PRO A 222 2.76 -21.17 -6.07
C PRO A 222 1.33 -20.72 -6.40
N GLU A 223 0.82 -19.71 -5.68
CA GLU A 223 -0.50 -19.12 -5.91
C GLU A 223 -0.66 -18.51 -7.31
N PHE A 224 0.38 -17.86 -7.85
CA PHE A 224 0.33 -17.17 -9.14
C PHE A 224 0.96 -17.96 -10.30
N ALA A 225 1.66 -19.06 -10.02
CA ALA A 225 2.40 -19.81 -11.04
C ALA A 225 1.50 -20.27 -12.21
N THR A 226 0.23 -20.57 -11.95
CA THR A 226 -0.75 -20.98 -12.97
C THR A 226 -1.90 -19.98 -13.14
N ALA A 227 -1.80 -18.81 -12.52
CA ALA A 227 -2.79 -17.75 -12.61
C ALA A 227 -2.92 -17.23 -14.05
N LYS A 228 -4.14 -16.91 -14.46
CA LYS A 228 -4.41 -16.27 -15.77
C LYS A 228 -3.67 -14.94 -15.89
N ILE A 229 -3.18 -14.65 -17.08
CA ILE A 229 -2.46 -13.42 -17.42
C ILE A 229 -3.27 -12.69 -18.49
N GLN A 230 -3.76 -11.49 -18.16
CA GLN A 230 -4.43 -10.61 -19.10
C GLN A 230 -3.48 -9.48 -19.51
N VAL A 231 -3.19 -9.41 -20.81
CA VAL A 231 -2.28 -8.44 -21.40
C VAL A 231 -3.09 -7.38 -22.16
N TRP A 232 -2.92 -6.12 -21.75
CA TRP A 232 -3.48 -4.96 -22.44
C TRP A 232 -2.33 -4.22 -23.11
N TRP A 233 -2.35 -4.18 -24.44
CA TRP A 233 -1.22 -3.71 -25.22
C TRP A 233 -1.59 -2.49 -26.05
N ASP A 234 -0.97 -1.36 -25.72
CA ASP A 234 -1.05 -0.11 -26.47
C ASP A 234 -0.06 -0.13 -27.64
N MET A 235 -0.55 -0.41 -28.85
CA MET A 235 0.28 -0.45 -30.05
C MET A 235 0.72 0.94 -30.53
N LEU A 236 0.14 2.03 -30.00
CA LEU A 236 0.54 3.38 -30.37
C LEU A 236 1.89 3.73 -29.75
N THR A 237 2.06 3.43 -28.46
CA THR A 237 3.30 3.72 -27.72
C THR A 237 4.31 2.57 -27.78
N CYS A 238 3.85 1.32 -27.85
CA CYS A 238 4.69 0.14 -27.98
C CYS A 238 4.37 -0.61 -29.30
N PRO A 239 4.70 -0.03 -30.48
CA PRO A 239 4.37 -0.64 -31.76
C PRO A 239 5.20 -1.91 -32.03
N ILE A 240 4.77 -2.69 -33.03
CA ILE A 240 5.60 -3.77 -33.57
C ILE A 240 6.79 -3.15 -34.30
N PRO A 241 8.05 -3.50 -33.94
CA PRO A 241 9.22 -2.99 -34.65
C PRO A 241 9.21 -3.36 -36.12
N GLN A 242 9.78 -2.48 -36.95
CA GLN A 242 9.87 -2.73 -38.39
C GLN A 242 10.64 -4.03 -38.68
N GLY A 243 10.06 -4.88 -39.53
CA GLY A 243 10.65 -6.17 -39.90
C GLY A 243 10.46 -7.29 -38.88
N TYR A 244 9.85 -7.01 -37.72
CA TYR A 244 9.49 -8.03 -36.75
C TYR A 244 8.25 -8.82 -37.21
N ASP A 245 8.30 -10.15 -37.13
CA ASP A 245 7.15 -10.99 -37.45
C ASP A 245 6.12 -10.90 -36.32
N ALA A 246 4.97 -10.28 -36.61
CA ALA A 246 3.89 -10.11 -35.65
C ALA A 246 3.38 -11.43 -35.03
N ARG A 247 3.57 -12.58 -35.70
CA ARG A 247 3.27 -13.91 -35.13
C ARG A 247 4.15 -14.26 -33.92
N GLN A 248 5.29 -13.60 -33.75
CA GLN A 248 6.21 -13.83 -32.64
C GLN A 248 5.87 -13.02 -31.39
N VAL A 249 4.92 -12.07 -31.44
CA VAL A 249 4.53 -11.26 -30.28
C VAL A 249 4.02 -12.13 -29.12
N ARG A 250 3.01 -12.97 -29.36
CA ARG A 250 2.47 -13.87 -28.32
C ARG A 250 3.54 -14.83 -27.77
N PRO A 251 4.27 -15.60 -28.59
CA PRO A 251 5.33 -16.49 -28.11
C PRO A 251 6.38 -15.77 -27.27
N SER A 252 6.72 -14.53 -27.62
CA SER A 252 7.71 -13.74 -26.89
C SER A 252 7.22 -13.29 -25.51
N ILE A 253 5.97 -12.83 -25.41
CA ILE A 253 5.35 -12.49 -24.13
C ILE A 253 5.24 -13.74 -23.25
N GLU A 254 4.75 -14.86 -23.81
CA GLU A 254 4.64 -16.14 -23.10
C GLU A 254 6.01 -16.64 -22.62
N ALA A 255 7.05 -16.52 -23.43
CA ALA A 255 8.42 -16.87 -23.04
C ALA A 255 8.91 -15.99 -21.89
N ALA A 256 8.74 -14.67 -21.98
CA ALA A 256 9.20 -13.71 -20.97
C ALA A 256 8.57 -13.97 -19.58
N VAL A 257 7.25 -14.20 -19.52
CA VAL A 257 6.58 -14.52 -18.24
C VAL A 257 6.93 -15.92 -17.73
N LYS A 258 7.14 -16.89 -18.65
CA LYS A 258 7.57 -18.26 -18.31
C LYS A 258 8.95 -18.31 -17.69
N GLU A 259 9.89 -17.45 -18.11
CA GLU A 259 11.21 -17.35 -17.51
C GLU A 259 11.16 -16.98 -16.01
N LEU A 260 10.11 -16.25 -15.59
CA LEU A 260 9.85 -15.92 -14.19
C LEU A 260 9.03 -16.98 -13.46
N GLY A 261 8.66 -18.08 -14.13
CA GLY A 261 7.90 -19.19 -13.56
C GLY A 261 6.38 -19.01 -13.60
N TYR A 262 5.88 -18.10 -14.43
CA TYR A 262 4.44 -17.97 -14.69
C TYR A 262 4.05 -18.80 -15.92
N TYR A 263 3.22 -19.81 -15.71
CA TYR A 263 2.81 -20.82 -16.69
C TYR A 263 1.30 -20.80 -16.97
N GLY A 264 0.58 -19.83 -16.42
CA GLY A 264 -0.86 -19.69 -16.64
C GLY A 264 -1.22 -19.24 -18.06
N PRO A 265 -2.51 -19.33 -18.44
CA PRO A 265 -2.97 -18.94 -19.76
C PRO A 265 -2.81 -17.44 -20.00
N VAL A 266 -2.32 -17.07 -21.19
CA VAL A 266 -2.12 -15.67 -21.61
C VAL A 266 -3.20 -15.25 -22.61
N SER A 267 -3.97 -14.22 -22.25
CA SER A 267 -4.91 -13.53 -23.12
C SER A 267 -4.35 -12.16 -23.47
N ILE A 268 -4.36 -11.78 -24.75
CA ILE A 268 -3.73 -10.54 -25.23
C ILE A 268 -4.74 -9.76 -26.05
N THR A 269 -4.97 -8.51 -25.67
CA THR A 269 -5.75 -7.56 -26.45
C THR A 269 -4.88 -6.38 -26.83
N SER A 270 -4.74 -6.17 -28.15
CA SER A 270 -4.02 -5.05 -28.73
C SER A 270 -4.96 -3.89 -29.04
N TYR A 271 -4.52 -2.67 -28.75
CA TYR A 271 -5.27 -1.43 -28.96
C TYR A 271 -4.50 -0.52 -29.90
N GLY A 272 -5.19 0.04 -30.88
CA GLY A 272 -4.62 1.09 -31.71
C GLY A 272 -5.52 1.56 -32.84
N ASP A 273 -5.11 2.65 -33.48
CA ASP A 273 -5.70 3.09 -34.74
C ASP A 273 -5.22 2.20 -35.89
N HIS A 274 -5.95 1.12 -36.09
CA HIS A 274 -5.67 0.12 -37.11
C HIS A 274 -5.98 0.58 -38.55
N LYS A 275 -6.41 1.83 -38.78
CA LYS A 275 -6.49 2.38 -40.15
C LYS A 275 -5.12 2.48 -40.81
N HIS A 276 -4.08 2.63 -40.00
CA HIS A 276 -2.70 2.80 -40.45
C HIS A 276 -1.80 1.59 -40.16
N THR A 277 -2.34 0.55 -39.50
CA THR A 277 -1.60 -0.69 -39.28
C THR A 277 -1.67 -1.58 -40.53
N PRO A 278 -0.56 -2.13 -41.04
CA PRO A 278 -0.59 -3.05 -42.18
C PRO A 278 -1.50 -4.26 -41.93
N LEU A 279 -2.40 -4.56 -42.87
CA LEU A 279 -3.35 -5.68 -42.76
C LEU A 279 -2.64 -7.01 -42.48
N GLN A 280 -1.47 -7.24 -43.10
CA GLN A 280 -0.67 -8.44 -42.87
C GLN A 280 -0.24 -8.60 -41.41
N ALA A 281 0.10 -7.49 -40.73
CA ALA A 281 0.47 -7.51 -39.31
C ALA A 281 -0.75 -7.85 -38.44
N LEU A 282 -1.92 -7.28 -38.74
CA LEU A 282 -3.18 -7.59 -38.03
C LEU A 282 -3.58 -9.06 -38.23
N GLN A 283 -3.49 -9.58 -39.46
CA GLN A 283 -3.74 -10.99 -39.75
C GLN A 283 -2.76 -11.91 -39.02
N ALA A 284 -1.48 -11.54 -38.98
CA ALA A 284 -0.46 -12.27 -38.25
C ALA A 284 -0.75 -12.31 -36.73
N LEU A 285 -1.11 -11.17 -36.11
CA LEU A 285 -1.53 -11.12 -34.71
C LEU A 285 -2.75 -12.03 -34.45
N SER A 286 -3.81 -11.86 -35.23
CA SER A 286 -5.05 -12.63 -35.10
C SER A 286 -4.83 -14.13 -35.30
N SER A 287 -3.92 -14.54 -36.21
CA SER A 287 -3.57 -15.94 -36.43
C SER A 287 -2.95 -16.63 -35.22
N THR A 288 -2.43 -15.85 -34.27
CA THR A 288 -1.91 -16.35 -32.99
C THR A 288 -2.88 -16.17 -31.85
N GLY A 289 -4.11 -15.71 -32.10
CA GLY A 289 -5.13 -15.48 -31.07
C GLY A 289 -4.89 -14.21 -30.24
N VAL A 290 -4.23 -13.20 -30.80
CA VAL A 290 -4.22 -11.85 -30.21
C VAL A 290 -5.51 -11.14 -30.65
N ASP A 291 -6.28 -10.65 -29.68
CA ASP A 291 -7.48 -9.86 -29.94
C ASP A 291 -7.08 -8.46 -30.41
N ILE A 292 -7.84 -7.91 -31.37
CA ILE A 292 -7.54 -6.64 -32.03
C ILE A 292 -8.69 -5.68 -31.76
N ALA A 293 -8.44 -4.69 -30.89
CA ALA A 293 -9.39 -3.66 -30.54
C ALA A 293 -9.03 -2.37 -31.28
N HIS A 294 -9.78 -2.09 -32.36
CA HIS A 294 -9.66 -0.80 -33.03
C HIS A 294 -10.11 0.33 -32.12
N THR A 295 -9.23 1.29 -31.89
CA THR A 295 -9.50 2.54 -31.18
C THR A 295 -9.07 3.73 -32.02
N VAL A 296 -9.47 4.92 -31.60
CA VAL A 296 -8.83 6.18 -32.04
C VAL A 296 -8.09 6.78 -30.85
N SER A 297 -7.06 7.58 -31.10
CA SER A 297 -6.13 8.10 -30.09
C SER A 297 -6.86 8.69 -28.87
N ASP A 298 -7.90 9.51 -29.11
CA ASP A 298 -8.65 10.23 -28.07
C ASP A 298 -9.41 9.33 -27.09
N VAL A 299 -9.72 8.09 -27.47
CA VAL A 299 -10.54 7.17 -26.64
C VAL A 299 -9.81 5.89 -26.26
N THR A 300 -8.55 5.73 -26.66
CA THR A 300 -7.80 4.47 -26.49
C THR A 300 -7.71 4.07 -25.02
N TYR A 301 -7.25 4.96 -24.14
CA TYR A 301 -7.12 4.65 -22.71
C TYR A 301 -8.47 4.50 -22.00
N SER A 302 -9.50 5.24 -22.43
CA SER A 302 -10.87 5.06 -21.91
C SER A 302 -11.42 3.68 -22.26
N ARG A 303 -11.17 3.21 -23.49
CA ARG A 303 -11.54 1.86 -23.93
C ARG A 303 -10.76 0.79 -23.17
N MET A 304 -9.44 0.91 -23.08
CA MET A 304 -8.59 -0.01 -22.32
C MET A 304 -9.06 -0.14 -20.87
N PHE A 305 -9.33 1.00 -20.20
CA PHE A 305 -9.81 0.98 -18.83
C PHE A 305 -11.21 0.36 -18.70
N SER A 306 -12.10 0.63 -19.66
CA SER A 306 -13.43 0.00 -19.69
C SER A 306 -13.35 -1.52 -19.80
N ASP A 307 -12.49 -2.04 -20.69
CA ASP A 307 -12.26 -3.47 -20.85
C ASP A 307 -11.58 -4.07 -19.61
N MET A 308 -10.65 -3.35 -18.96
CA MET A 308 -10.06 -3.74 -17.67
C MET A 308 -11.13 -3.86 -16.57
N LEU A 309 -12.06 -2.91 -16.46
CA LEU A 309 -13.15 -2.96 -15.49
C LEU A 309 -14.12 -4.11 -15.77
N GLU A 310 -14.44 -4.37 -17.03
CA GLU A 310 -15.26 -5.51 -17.42
C GLU A 310 -14.58 -6.83 -17.09
N TRP A 311 -13.30 -6.97 -17.44
CA TRP A 311 -12.49 -8.12 -17.08
C TRP A 311 -12.43 -8.30 -15.56
N HIS A 312 -12.19 -7.22 -14.81
CA HIS A 312 -12.13 -7.29 -13.35
C HIS A 312 -13.44 -7.84 -12.75
N ARG A 313 -14.61 -7.38 -13.21
CA ARG A 313 -15.92 -7.90 -12.75
C ARG A 313 -16.10 -9.39 -13.01
N ASN A 314 -15.53 -9.90 -14.10
CA ASN A 314 -15.57 -11.32 -14.45
C ASN A 314 -14.54 -12.17 -13.69
N ASN A 315 -13.66 -11.54 -12.90
CA ASN A 315 -12.55 -12.17 -12.22
C ASN A 315 -12.49 -11.75 -10.74
N PRO A 316 -13.47 -12.18 -9.91
CA PRO A 316 -13.69 -11.63 -8.57
C PRO A 316 -12.50 -11.82 -7.61
N PRO A 317 -12.49 -11.10 -6.46
CA PRO A 317 -11.37 -10.94 -5.50
C PRO A 317 -10.78 -12.19 -4.82
N GLN A 318 -11.02 -13.39 -5.35
CA GLN A 318 -10.53 -14.66 -4.85
C GLN A 318 -9.74 -15.45 -5.89
N THR A 319 -9.68 -14.95 -7.14
CA THR A 319 -8.88 -15.58 -8.18
C THR A 319 -7.52 -14.89 -8.26
N ALA A 320 -6.45 -15.65 -8.01
CA ALA A 320 -5.11 -15.21 -8.37
C ALA A 320 -5.10 -14.90 -9.87
N ALA A 321 -4.74 -13.67 -10.20
CA ALA A 321 -4.73 -13.18 -11.57
C ALA A 321 -3.60 -12.18 -11.77
N ILE A 322 -3.20 -12.02 -13.02
CA ILE A 322 -2.07 -11.19 -13.39
C ILE A 322 -2.53 -10.24 -14.49
N ILE A 323 -2.29 -8.95 -14.28
CA ILE A 323 -2.51 -7.91 -15.29
C ILE A 323 -1.13 -7.52 -15.83
N MET A 324 -0.99 -7.53 -17.14
CA MET A 324 0.17 -6.96 -17.81
C MET A 324 -0.27 -5.77 -18.67
N LEU A 325 0.36 -4.62 -18.46
CA LEU A 325 0.18 -3.45 -19.31
C LEU A 325 1.43 -3.26 -20.16
N ILE A 326 1.26 -3.07 -21.46
CA ILE A 326 2.33 -2.71 -22.38
C ILE A 326 2.00 -1.31 -22.92
N SER A 327 2.63 -0.27 -22.37
CA SER A 327 2.38 1.14 -22.75
C SER A 327 3.43 2.08 -22.13
N ASP A 328 3.76 3.15 -22.84
CA ASP A 328 4.58 4.25 -22.28
C ASP A 328 3.74 5.25 -21.45
N ASN A 329 2.41 5.21 -21.58
CA ASN A 329 1.49 6.17 -20.95
C ASN A 329 0.72 5.57 -19.78
N VAL A 330 1.38 4.75 -18.97
CA VAL A 330 0.79 4.10 -17.79
C VAL A 330 0.16 5.10 -16.79
N GLU A 331 0.73 6.30 -16.70
CA GLU A 331 0.26 7.41 -15.87
C GLU A 331 -1.20 7.83 -16.13
N ILE A 332 -1.71 7.63 -17.35
CA ILE A 332 -3.11 7.91 -17.70
C ILE A 332 -4.06 6.91 -17.01
N LEU A 333 -3.60 5.67 -16.81
CA LEU A 333 -4.37 4.58 -16.24
C LEU A 333 -4.07 4.34 -14.74
N ASP A 334 -3.02 4.96 -14.21
CA ASP A 334 -2.45 4.70 -12.89
C ASP A 334 -3.50 4.70 -11.77
N CYS A 335 -4.25 5.80 -11.61
CA CYS A 335 -5.25 5.91 -10.53
C CYS A 335 -6.31 4.80 -10.57
N GLY A 336 -6.78 4.46 -11.77
CA GLY A 336 -7.80 3.42 -11.94
C GLY A 336 -7.24 2.02 -11.68
N LEU A 337 -6.04 1.73 -12.20
CA LEU A 337 -5.36 0.46 -12.01
C LEU A 337 -4.98 0.23 -10.54
N VAL A 338 -4.49 1.26 -9.85
CA VAL A 338 -4.17 1.19 -8.42
C VAL A 338 -5.39 0.78 -7.61
N GLY A 339 -6.57 1.36 -7.88
CA GLY A 339 -7.81 0.93 -7.24
C GLY A 339 -8.10 -0.56 -7.43
N LEU A 340 -7.97 -1.06 -8.67
CA LEU A 340 -8.18 -2.48 -8.98
C LEU A 340 -7.20 -3.40 -8.24
N LEU A 341 -5.92 -3.00 -8.17
CA LEU A 341 -4.86 -3.75 -7.48
C LEU A 341 -4.98 -3.68 -5.96
N GLN A 342 -5.64 -2.66 -5.39
CA GLN A 342 -5.90 -2.57 -3.96
C GLN A 342 -7.17 -3.31 -3.52
N GLU A 343 -8.09 -3.55 -4.46
CA GLU A 343 -9.30 -4.35 -4.23
C GLU A 343 -9.04 -5.85 -4.37
N ASN A 344 -8.01 -6.23 -5.14
CA ASN A 344 -7.71 -7.61 -5.49
C ASN A 344 -6.23 -7.88 -5.37
N ASN A 345 -5.86 -9.06 -4.89
CA ASN A 345 -4.47 -9.47 -4.81
C ASN A 345 -3.99 -9.90 -6.21
N TYR A 346 -4.00 -8.99 -7.19
CA TYR A 346 -3.47 -9.25 -8.52
C TYR A 346 -1.97 -8.93 -8.55
N ASN A 347 -1.20 -9.70 -9.33
CA ASN A 347 0.12 -9.25 -9.72
C ASN A 347 0.01 -8.31 -10.91
N PHE A 348 0.85 -7.27 -10.92
CA PHE A 348 0.92 -6.33 -12.02
C PHE A 348 2.27 -6.41 -12.71
N PHE A 349 2.26 -6.55 -14.03
CA PHE A 349 3.43 -6.54 -14.91
C PHE A 349 3.37 -5.30 -15.79
N LEU A 350 4.54 -4.73 -16.08
CA LEU A 350 4.65 -3.56 -16.93
C LEU A 350 5.71 -3.78 -18.02
N ALA A 351 5.36 -3.45 -19.25
CA ALA A 351 6.33 -3.30 -20.32
C ALA A 351 6.18 -1.93 -20.98
N TYR A 352 7.31 -1.36 -21.38
CA TYR A 352 7.40 -0.01 -21.93
C TYR A 352 8.54 0.07 -22.94
N SER A 353 8.48 1.00 -23.88
CA SER A 353 9.57 1.29 -24.81
C SER A 353 10.75 1.96 -24.09
N PHE A 354 10.49 2.75 -23.05
CA PHE A 354 11.51 3.35 -22.19
C PHE A 354 11.03 3.40 -20.73
N ARG A 355 11.97 3.32 -19.79
CA ARG A 355 11.63 3.29 -18.36
C ARG A 355 10.93 4.59 -17.95
N PRO A 356 9.75 4.51 -17.30
CA PRO A 356 9.09 5.70 -16.77
C PRO A 356 10.00 6.44 -15.80
N TYR A 357 10.10 7.76 -15.97
CA TYR A 357 10.96 8.61 -15.12
C TYR A 357 10.34 8.91 -13.75
N LYS A 358 9.01 8.80 -13.63
CA LYS A 358 8.27 9.09 -12.40
C LYS A 358 7.92 7.79 -11.67
N MET A 359 8.15 7.77 -10.37
CA MET A 359 7.71 6.70 -9.48
C MET A 359 6.18 6.73 -9.36
N SER A 360 5.55 5.69 -9.88
CA SER A 360 4.09 5.50 -9.86
C SER A 360 3.63 4.88 -8.52
N TYR A 361 2.33 5.04 -8.22
CA TYR A 361 1.69 4.28 -7.16
C TYR A 361 1.56 2.79 -7.50
N LEU A 362 1.71 2.39 -8.77
CA LEU A 362 1.66 0.99 -9.21
C LEU A 362 2.86 0.19 -8.71
N LEU A 363 2.57 -0.89 -8.02
CA LEU A 363 3.57 -1.84 -7.54
C LEU A 363 3.74 -2.98 -8.56
N THR A 364 4.85 -2.98 -9.32
CA THR A 364 5.14 -3.92 -10.41
C THR A 364 5.87 -5.19 -9.92
N SER A 365 5.26 -6.36 -10.14
CA SER A 365 5.88 -7.66 -9.85
C SER A 365 6.95 -8.06 -10.88
N ALA A 366 6.90 -7.49 -12.08
CA ALA A 366 7.92 -7.63 -13.10
C ALA A 366 7.84 -6.50 -14.14
N GLU A 367 8.98 -6.14 -14.70
CA GLU A 367 9.14 -5.10 -15.71
C GLU A 367 10.02 -5.54 -16.86
N TRP A 368 9.71 -5.02 -18.06
CA TRP A 368 10.52 -5.24 -19.26
C TRP A 368 10.58 -3.99 -20.14
N LEU A 369 11.70 -3.85 -20.85
CA LEU A 369 11.70 -3.07 -22.08
C LEU A 369 10.93 -3.85 -23.15
N TRP A 370 10.05 -3.20 -23.89
CA TRP A 370 9.24 -3.84 -24.93
C TRP A 370 10.11 -4.58 -25.95
N GLU A 371 11.18 -3.94 -26.42
CA GLU A 371 12.15 -4.55 -27.34
C GLU A 371 12.85 -5.78 -26.75
N SER A 372 13.06 -5.84 -25.44
CA SER A 372 13.68 -6.99 -24.77
C SER A 372 12.76 -8.21 -24.76
N ILE A 373 11.44 -8.01 -24.67
CA ILE A 373 10.46 -9.09 -24.82
C ILE A 373 10.57 -9.65 -26.23
N LEU A 374 10.57 -8.80 -27.25
CA LEU A 374 10.54 -9.21 -28.65
C LEU A 374 11.85 -9.85 -29.15
N SER A 375 12.99 -9.42 -28.63
CA SER A 375 14.29 -9.97 -29.02
C SER A 375 14.65 -11.27 -28.30
N GLY A 376 13.98 -11.58 -27.18
CA GLY A 376 14.38 -12.67 -26.27
C GLY A 376 15.72 -12.41 -25.57
N GLU A 377 16.28 -11.19 -25.66
CA GLU A 377 17.54 -10.83 -25.01
C GLU A 377 17.34 -10.46 -23.53
N LYS A 378 18.15 -11.06 -22.67
CA LYS A 378 18.23 -10.69 -21.25
C LYS A 378 18.93 -9.35 -21.09
N ARG A 379 18.18 -8.26 -20.93
CA ARG A 379 18.69 -7.07 -20.23
C ARG A 379 18.00 -6.97 -18.88
N LEU A 380 18.67 -7.49 -17.86
CA LEU A 380 18.47 -7.04 -16.48
C LEU A 380 18.55 -5.51 -16.52
N LEU A 381 17.55 -4.83 -15.97
CA LEU A 381 17.64 -3.40 -15.67
C LEU A 381 18.89 -3.19 -14.81
N GLN A 382 20.01 -2.85 -15.44
CA GLN A 382 21.25 -2.55 -14.74
C GLN A 382 20.98 -1.30 -13.89
N ASN A 383 21.27 -1.41 -12.59
CA ASN A 383 21.17 -0.32 -11.62
C ASN A 383 21.92 0.92 -12.13
N CYS A 384 21.20 1.90 -12.67
CA CYS A 384 21.66 3.28 -12.67
C CYS A 384 21.34 3.88 -11.29
N SER A 385 21.98 3.32 -10.25
CA SER A 385 22.14 4.03 -8.99
C SER A 385 23.34 4.97 -9.19
N SER A 386 23.09 6.24 -8.98
CA SER A 386 24.04 7.36 -8.94
C SER A 386 25.43 6.96 -8.45
N SER A 387 26.44 7.16 -9.29
CA SER A 387 27.84 7.19 -8.92
C SER A 387 28.10 8.39 -8.00
N GLY A 388 28.08 8.15 -6.70
CA GLY A 388 28.54 9.06 -5.66
C GLY A 388 29.40 8.30 -4.65
N SER A 389 30.69 8.58 -4.65
CA SER A 389 31.76 7.96 -3.86
C SER A 389 31.65 8.22 -2.35
N GLY A 390 31.97 7.21 -1.51
CA GLY A 390 32.61 7.42 -0.20
C GLY A 390 32.12 6.58 0.99
N ASN A 391 32.78 5.42 1.21
CA ASN A 391 33.03 4.59 2.41
C ASN A 391 32.19 4.66 3.72
N ASP A 392 31.84 3.43 4.16
CA ASP A 392 31.86 2.83 5.51
C ASP A 392 30.94 3.39 6.62
N GLN A 393 29.90 2.63 7.04
CA GLN A 393 29.98 1.46 7.94
C GLN A 393 28.58 0.89 8.29
N SER A 394 28.51 -0.45 8.31
CA SER A 394 27.53 -1.33 8.97
C SER A 394 26.02 -1.03 8.85
N THR A 395 25.39 -1.63 7.84
CA THR A 395 24.00 -2.12 7.98
C THR A 395 23.96 -3.55 7.49
N VAL A 396 23.65 -4.46 8.41
CA VAL A 396 23.44 -5.89 8.14
C VAL A 396 22.38 -6.03 7.05
N GLY A 397 22.80 -6.50 5.87
CA GLY A 397 21.90 -6.87 4.80
C GLY A 397 21.04 -8.04 5.24
N ILE A 398 19.81 -7.75 5.67
CA ILE A 398 18.82 -8.78 5.97
C ILE A 398 18.04 -9.06 4.68
N LEU A 399 18.24 -10.30 4.21
CA LEU A 399 17.54 -10.97 3.14
C LEU A 399 16.01 -10.74 3.23
N PHE A 400 15.42 -10.08 2.24
CA PHE A 400 13.98 -10.11 2.01
C PHE A 400 13.58 -11.50 1.51
N LYS A 401 13.27 -12.40 2.44
CA LYS A 401 12.38 -13.54 2.20
C LYS A 401 11.14 -13.33 3.05
N ILE A 402 10.10 -12.78 2.42
CA ILE A 402 8.75 -12.76 2.96
C ILE A 402 7.96 -13.66 2.00
N THR A 403 7.76 -14.90 2.44
CA THR A 403 6.89 -15.90 1.80
C THR A 403 5.43 -15.48 1.86
#